data_AF-A0A2V8AD94-F1
#
_entry.id   AF-A0A2V8AD94-F1
#
_cell.length_a   1.000
_cell.length_b   1.000
_cell.length_c   1.000
_cell.angle_alpha   90.00
_cell.angle_beta   90.00
_cell.angle_gamma   90.00
#
_symmetry.space_group_name_H-M   'P 1'
#
loop_
_entity.id
_entity.type
_entity.pdbx_description
1 polymer ?
#
loop_
_entity_poly.entity_id
_entity_poly.type
_entity_poly.pdbx_seq_one_letter_code
_entity_poly.pdbx_strand_id
1 'polypeptide(L)'
;MGAHASPFAADVRAVLDAIRRIVQVLRASSREAEKQVGLTAAQLFALQQLSASPGASVNELAARTFTHQSSVSVVVQRLVARKLVVKVISKDDKRRV
;
A
#
# COMPACT_ATOMS: atom_id res chain seq x y z
N MET A 1 -32.60 22.08 24.47
CA MET A 1 -31.36 21.36 24.82
C MET A 1 -30.52 21.24 23.56
N GLY A 2 -29.75 22.28 23.25
CA GLY A 2 -28.95 22.37 22.03
C GLY A 2 -27.57 21.74 22.22
N ALA A 3 -27.22 20.82 21.34
CA ALA A 3 -25.91 20.18 21.30
C ALA A 3 -24.85 21.21 20.87
N HIS A 4 -24.18 21.84 21.84
CA HIS A 4 -22.94 22.55 21.58
C HIS A 4 -21.84 21.50 21.36
N ALA A 5 -21.68 21.06 20.11
CA ALA A 5 -20.43 20.42 19.71
C ALA A 5 -19.30 21.43 20.02
N SER A 6 -18.35 21.04 20.88
CA SER A 6 -17.21 21.90 21.22
C SER A 6 -16.51 22.36 19.94
N PRO A 7 -16.08 23.63 19.82
CA PRO A 7 -15.38 24.14 18.63
C PRO A 7 -14.25 23.22 18.15
N PHE A 8 -13.53 22.61 19.09
CA PHE A 8 -12.49 21.61 18.83
C PHE A 8 -13.00 20.38 18.06
N ALA A 9 -14.19 19.88 18.37
CA ALA A 9 -14.78 18.74 17.68
C ALA A 9 -15.22 19.08 16.25
N ALA A 10 -15.60 20.34 16.00
CA ALA A 10 -15.88 20.83 14.66
C ALA A 10 -14.59 20.95 13.82
N ASP A 11 -13.50 21.43 14.41
CA ASP A 11 -12.19 21.53 13.75
C ASP A 11 -11.61 20.14 13.41
N VAL A 12 -11.66 19.19 14.34
CA VAL A 12 -11.23 17.80 14.08
C VAL A 12 -12.03 17.19 12.93
N ARG A 13 -13.35 17.42 12.89
CA ARG A 13 -14.20 16.95 11.79
C ARG A 13 -13.78 17.57 10.46
N ALA A 14 -13.56 18.88 10.42
CA ALA A 14 -13.13 19.57 9.21
C ALA A 14 -11.79 19.03 8.68
N VAL A 15 -10.83 18.74 9.57
CA VAL A 15 -9.55 18.12 9.21
C VAL A 15 -9.75 16.71 8.63
N LEU A 16 -10.55 15.87 9.29
CA LEU A 16 -10.83 14.52 8.80
C LEU A 16 -11.57 14.53 7.46
N ASP A 17 -12.46 15.50 7.24
CA ASP A 17 -13.16 15.68 5.97
C ASP A 17 -12.20 16.13 4.86
N ALA A 18 -11.25 17.01 5.16
CA ALA A 18 -10.19 17.39 4.23
C ALA A 18 -9.30 16.20 3.86
N ILE A 19 -8.86 15.41 4.86
CA ILE A 19 -8.09 14.18 4.61
C ILE A 19 -8.89 13.21 3.73
N ARG A 20 -10.19 13.04 4.00
CA ARG A 20 -11.04 12.15 3.19
C ARG A 20 -11.13 12.61 1.74
N ARG A 21 -11.26 13.92 1.49
CA ARG A 21 -11.26 14.49 0.14
C ARG A 21 -9.93 14.24 -0.58
N ILE A 22 -8.80 14.47 0.10
CA ILE A 22 -7.47 14.19 -0.45
C ILE A 22 -7.35 12.71 -0.84
N VAL A 23 -7.73 11.79 0.06
CA VAL A 23 -7.68 10.35 -0.21
C VAL A 23 -8.60 9.95 -1.36
N GLN A 24 -9.78 10.57 -1.50
CA GLN A 24 -10.69 10.31 -2.62
C GLN A 24 -10.09 10.74 -3.96
N VAL A 25 -9.51 11.93 -4.03
CA VAL A 25 -8.85 12.42 -5.25
C VAL A 25 -7.66 11.52 -5.61
N LEU A 26 -6.81 11.18 -4.64
CA LEU A 26 -5.68 10.27 -4.85
C LEU A 26 -6.12 8.90 -5.37
N ARG A 27 -7.24 8.36 -4.86
CA ARG A 27 -7.82 7.10 -5.36
C ARG A 27 -8.33 7.23 -6.79
N ALA A 28 -8.99 8.33 -7.14
CA ALA A 28 -9.45 8.57 -8.50
C ALA A 28 -8.27 8.66 -9.49
N SER A 29 -7.25 9.44 -9.15
CA SER A 29 -6.01 9.55 -9.95
C SER A 29 -5.29 8.20 -10.06
N SER A 30 -5.23 7.43 -8.98
CA SER A 30 -4.61 6.09 -8.97
C SER A 30 -5.34 5.12 -9.89
N ARG A 31 -6.68 5.15 -9.93
CA ARG A 31 -7.48 4.31 -10.82
C ARG A 31 -7.27 4.67 -12.28
N GLU A 32 -7.13 5.96 -12.58
CA GLU A 32 -6.86 6.39 -13.94
C GLU A 32 -5.45 5.98 -14.39
N ALA A 33 -4.44 6.18 -13.52
CA ALA A 33 -3.09 5.67 -13.77
C ALA A 33 -3.07 4.13 -13.95
N GLU A 34 -3.86 3.40 -13.17
CA GLU A 34 -3.99 1.95 -13.30
C GLU A 34 -4.54 1.54 -14.67
N LYS A 35 -5.50 2.28 -15.25
CA LYS A 35 -5.98 1.99 -16.60
C LYS A 35 -4.90 2.21 -17.66
N GLN A 36 -4.06 3.23 -17.49
CA GLN A 36 -3.03 3.59 -18.47
C GLN A 36 -1.81 2.67 -18.40
N VAL A 37 -1.35 2.35 -17.18
CA VAL A 37 -0.12 1.57 -16.93
C VAL A 37 -0.44 0.08 -16.73
N GLY A 38 -1.69 -0.25 -16.46
CA GLY A 38 -2.16 -1.60 -16.16
C GLY A 38 -1.76 -2.08 -14.77
N LEU A 39 -1.18 -1.26 -13.88
CA LEU A 39 -0.71 -1.64 -12.54
C LEU A 39 -1.48 -0.89 -11.45
N THR A 40 -1.91 -1.59 -10.40
CA THR A 40 -2.54 -0.91 -9.25
C THR A 40 -1.53 -0.06 -8.50
N ALA A 41 -1.99 0.97 -7.78
CA ALA A 41 -1.11 1.79 -6.94
C ALA A 41 -0.30 0.96 -5.93
N ALA A 42 -0.91 -0.09 -5.36
CA ALA A 42 -0.22 -0.99 -4.44
C ALA A 42 0.87 -1.82 -5.13
N GLN A 43 0.61 -2.29 -6.36
CA GLN A 43 1.61 -3.01 -7.16
C GLN A 43 2.79 -2.11 -7.53
N LEU A 44 2.51 -0.89 -8.00
CA LEU A 44 3.54 0.09 -8.34
C LEU A 44 4.38 0.46 -7.12
N PHE A 45 3.74 0.69 -5.98
CA PHE A 45 4.44 1.01 -4.74
C PHE A 45 5.31 -0.14 -4.25
N ALA A 46 4.82 -1.39 -4.32
CA ALA A 46 5.62 -2.57 -3.99
C ALA A 46 6.84 -2.71 -4.92
N LEU A 47 6.70 -2.44 -6.22
CA LEU A 47 7.82 -2.43 -7.17
C LEU A 47 8.85 -1.35 -6.83
N GLN A 48 8.42 -0.14 -6.46
CA GLN A 48 9.33 0.93 -6.03
C GLN A 48 10.13 0.53 -4.79
N GLN A 49 9.47 -0.07 -3.79
CA GLN A 49 10.17 -0.55 -2.58
C GLN A 49 11.15 -1.69 -2.88
N LEU A 50 10.78 -2.61 -3.78
CA LEU A 50 11.67 -3.69 -4.23
C LEU A 50 12.84 -3.16 -5.07
N SER A 51 12.62 -2.11 -5.86
CA SER A 51 13.68 -1.45 -6.61
C SER A 51 14.67 -0.73 -5.69
N ALA A 52 14.18 -0.14 -4.59
CA ALA A 52 15.01 0.52 -3.59
C ALA A 52 15.77 -0.48 -2.67
N SER A 53 15.25 -1.70 -2.52
CA SER A 53 15.84 -2.75 -1.71
C SER A 53 15.70 -4.12 -2.39
N PRO A 54 16.50 -4.41 -3.43
CA PRO A 54 16.44 -5.69 -4.13
C PRO A 54 16.66 -6.87 -3.17
N GLY A 55 15.89 -7.94 -3.35
CA GLY A 55 16.00 -9.12 -2.50
C GLY A 55 15.31 -9.02 -1.13
N ALA A 56 14.59 -7.92 -0.84
CA ALA A 56 13.81 -7.79 0.39
C ALA A 56 12.83 -8.97 0.56
N SER A 57 12.80 -9.51 1.78
CA SER A 57 11.82 -10.50 2.20
C SER A 57 10.40 -9.91 2.23
N VAL A 58 9.39 -10.78 2.26
CA VAL A 58 7.98 -10.36 2.38
C VAL A 58 7.74 -9.56 3.67
N ASN A 59 8.45 -9.88 4.75
CA ASN A 59 8.33 -9.17 6.03
C ASN A 59 8.95 -7.77 5.97
N GLU A 60 10.12 -7.62 5.35
CA GLU A 60 10.74 -6.31 5.15
C GLU A 60 9.91 -5.45 4.20
N LEU A 61 9.36 -6.06 3.15
CA LEU A 61 8.47 -5.35 2.24
C LEU A 61 7.20 -4.88 2.96
N ALA A 62 6.61 -5.71 3.82
CA ALA A 62 5.46 -5.35 4.63
C ALA A 62 5.73 -4.14 5.54
N ALA A 63 6.90 -4.10 6.19
CA ALA A 63 7.33 -2.97 7.00
C ALA A 63 7.50 -1.70 6.16
N ARG A 64 8.14 -1.80 5.00
CA ARG A 64 8.36 -0.67 4.08
C ARG A 64 7.08 -0.13 3.47
N THR A 65 6.07 -0.97 3.28
CA THR A 65 4.78 -0.55 2.74
C THR A 65 3.76 -0.18 3.82
N PHE A 66 4.12 -0.26 5.09
CA PHE A 66 3.20 -0.08 6.23
C PHE A 66 1.94 -0.94 6.13
N THR A 67 2.12 -2.20 5.72
CA THR A 67 1.03 -3.18 5.57
C THR A 67 1.30 -4.45 6.35
N HIS A 68 0.27 -5.28 6.54
CA HIS A 68 0.48 -6.63 7.05
C HIS A 68 1.14 -7.53 6.00
N GLN A 69 1.89 -8.54 6.47
CA GLN A 69 2.56 -9.54 5.62
C GLN A 69 1.58 -10.20 4.63
N SER A 70 0.37 -10.53 5.06
CA SER A 70 -0.65 -11.15 4.19
C SER A 70 -1.07 -10.24 3.04
N SER A 71 -1.24 -8.93 3.29
CA SER A 71 -1.62 -7.95 2.29
C SER A 71 -0.54 -7.80 1.22
N VAL A 72 0.71 -7.64 1.64
CA VAL A 72 1.81 -7.46 0.69
C VAL A 72 2.12 -8.75 -0.07
N SER A 73 1.94 -9.92 0.56
CA SER A 73 2.09 -11.22 -0.10
C SER A 73 1.15 -11.36 -1.30
N VAL A 74 -0.12 -10.95 -1.15
CA VAL A 74 -1.09 -10.96 -2.27
C VAL A 74 -0.64 -10.03 -3.41
N VAL A 75 -0.09 -8.85 -3.09
CA VAL A 75 0.43 -7.91 -4.09
C VAL A 75 1.63 -8.54 -4.83
N VAL A 76 2.58 -9.12 -4.10
CA VAL A 76 3.76 -9.79 -4.67
C VAL A 76 3.35 -10.97 -5.55
N GLN A 77 2.41 -11.80 -5.14
CA GLN A 77 1.91 -12.91 -5.96
C GLN A 77 1.37 -12.42 -7.31
N ARG A 78 0.62 -11.32 -7.32
CA ARG A 78 0.12 -10.73 -8.58
C ARG A 78 1.25 -10.16 -9.44
N LEU A 79 2.29 -9.58 -8.85
CA LEU A 79 3.47 -9.11 -9.58
C LEU A 79 4.27 -10.27 -10.20
N VAL A 80 4.41 -11.39 -9.47
CA VAL A 80 5.03 -12.62 -9.97
C VAL A 80 4.23 -13.22 -11.13
N ALA A 81 2.90 -13.29 -11.01
CA ALA A 81 2.02 -13.77 -12.08
C ALA A 81 2.18 -12.93 -13.38
N ARG A 82 2.52 -11.66 -13.23
CA ARG A 82 2.81 -10.73 -14.34
C ARG A 82 4.27 -10.72 -14.78
N LYS A 83 5.13 -11.58 -14.20
CA LYS A 83 6.56 -11.68 -14.47
C LYS A 83 7.35 -10.38 -14.22
N LEU A 84 6.84 -9.51 -13.34
CA LEU A 84 7.49 -8.25 -12.97
C LEU A 84 8.44 -8.42 -11.77
N VAL A 85 8.28 -9.50 -11.01
CA VAL A 85 9.11 -9.86 -9.85
C VAL A 85 9.37 -11.36 -9.90
N VAL A 86 10.55 -11.79 -9.46
CA VAL A 86 10.91 -13.20 -9.28
C VAL A 86 11.06 -13.47 -7.78
N LYS A 87 10.40 -14.52 -7.29
CA LYS A 87 10.60 -14.99 -5.93
C LYS A 87 11.79 -15.96 -5.91
N VAL A 88 12.79 -15.65 -5.10
CA VAL A 88 13.94 -16.53 -4.86
C VAL A 88 13.80 -17.13 -3.46
N ILE A 89 14.01 -18.44 -3.34
CA ILE A 89 14.08 -19.10 -2.04
C ILE A 89 15.45 -18.77 -1.46
N SER A 90 15.47 -18.07 -0.31
CA SER A 90 16.72 -17.82 0.41
C SER A 90 17.26 -19.12 0.98
N LYS A 91 18.58 -19.37 0.81
CA LYS A 91 19.25 -20.53 1.40
C LYS A 91 19.39 -20.41 2.92
N ASP A 92 19.33 -19.20 3.46
CA ASP A 92 19.46 -18.90 4.89
C ASP A 92 18.13 -19.05 5.65
N ASP A 93 16.99 -18.96 4.95
CA ASP A 93 15.67 -19.06 5.56
C ASP A 93 15.01 -20.42 5.27
N LYS A 94 15.69 -21.49 5.70
CA LYS A 94 15.14 -22.86 5.74
C LYS A 94 14.08 -23.06 6.83
N ARG A 95 13.63 -22.00 7.52
CA ARG A 95 12.76 -22.12 8.72
C ARG A 95 11.27 -22.15 8.43
N ARG A 96 10.87 -22.38 7.19
CA ARG A 96 9.50 -22.76 6.87
C ARG A 96 9.57 -23.90 5.86
N VAL A 97 9.39 -25.12 6.39
CA VAL A 97 8.95 -26.31 5.65
C VAL A 97 7.84 -25.97 4.67
#